data_AF-A0A1H3JLY6-F1
#
_entry.id   AF-A0A1H3JLY6-F1
#
_cell.length_a   1.000
_cell.length_b   1.000
_cell.length_c   1.000
_cell.angle_alpha   90.00
_cell.angle_beta   90.00
_cell.angle_gamma   90.00
#
_symmetry.space_group_name_H-M   'P 1'
#
loop_
_entity.id
_entity.type
_entity.pdbx_description
1 polymer ?
#
loop_
_entity_poly.entity_id
_entity_poly.type
_entity_poly.pdbx_seq_one_letter_code
_entity_poly.pdbx_strand_id
1 'polypeptide(L)'
;MNAVEIEEQVSALAELPFDPDEFPYAFLEAFGNKSTTIKRLRAGTSNKSDQGGLLQANNIHLQVCNEGGVSNTLAQLKASPATVKSKAKFVLATDGIVLEAEDLNTGETIACDYKDFSDHFGFFLPLAGISTVKKIRESSFDIKATGRLNRLYVELLKDNPEWGTAERRHDMNHFMARLIFCFFAEDTDIFRNPDQFTGTIERMSEKDSSNTHEVISKLFRAIAAPSNQTAVPSASHLSGL
;
A
#
# COMPACT_ATOMS: atom_id res chain seq x y z
N MET A 1 -10.16 11.31 3.50
CA MET A 1 -9.29 10.24 3.02
C MET A 1 -8.73 9.52 4.24
N ASN A 2 -8.81 8.19 4.28
CA ASN A 2 -8.22 7.39 5.36
C ASN A 2 -6.83 6.84 4.95
N ALA A 3 -6.10 6.21 5.87
CA ALA A 3 -4.74 5.73 5.61
C ALA A 3 -4.67 4.64 4.52
N VAL A 4 -5.72 3.82 4.36
CA VAL A 4 -5.80 2.79 3.33
C VAL A 4 -5.97 3.42 1.95
N GLU A 5 -6.90 4.38 1.81
CA GLU A 5 -7.11 5.11 0.55
C GLU A 5 -5.85 5.87 0.11
N ILE A 6 -5.07 6.39 1.06
CA ILE A 6 -3.79 7.05 0.79
C ILE A 6 -2.77 6.02 0.30
N GLU A 7 -2.63 4.89 1.00
CA GLU A 7 -1.72 3.81 0.59
C GLU A 7 -2.02 3.37 -0.85
N GLU A 8 -3.28 3.16 -1.18
CA GLU A 8 -3.69 2.74 -2.52
C GLU A 8 -3.31 3.76 -3.60
N GLN A 9 -3.52 5.06 -3.33
CA GLN A 9 -3.16 6.13 -4.28
C GLN A 9 -1.66 6.29 -4.42
N VAL A 10 -0.92 6.17 -3.32
CA VAL A 10 0.54 6.25 -3.32
C VAL A 10 1.17 5.06 -4.04
N SER A 11 0.66 3.85 -3.81
CA SER A 11 1.08 2.63 -4.52
C SER A 11 0.77 2.72 -6.01
N ALA A 12 -0.43 3.20 -6.39
CA ALA A 12 -0.75 3.43 -7.79
C ALA A 12 0.16 4.47 -8.45
N LEU A 13 0.54 5.54 -7.73
CA LEU A 13 1.49 6.54 -8.22
C LEU A 13 2.89 5.95 -8.45
N ALA A 14 3.34 5.03 -7.59
CA ALA A 14 4.64 4.37 -7.72
C ALA A 14 4.72 3.39 -8.92
N GLU A 15 3.58 2.85 -9.36
CA GLU A 15 3.50 1.96 -10.53
C GLU A 15 3.54 2.71 -11.87
N LEU A 16 3.26 4.01 -11.87
CA LEU A 16 3.30 4.82 -13.09
C LEU A 16 4.75 5.18 -13.48
N PRO A 17 5.05 5.32 -14.78
CA PRO A 17 6.30 5.90 -15.23
C PRO A 17 6.52 7.27 -14.57
N PHE A 18 7.74 7.53 -14.12
CA PHE A 18 8.06 8.79 -13.47
C PHE A 18 7.92 9.97 -14.45
N ASP A 19 7.05 10.91 -14.09
CA ASP A 19 6.87 12.19 -14.77
C ASP A 19 7.35 13.31 -13.83
N PRO A 20 8.48 13.97 -14.15
CA PRO A 20 9.07 14.98 -13.27
C PRO A 20 8.19 16.23 -13.11
N ASP A 21 7.36 16.55 -14.10
CA ASP A 21 6.50 17.74 -14.08
C ASP A 21 5.20 17.48 -13.29
N GLU A 22 4.68 16.26 -13.37
CA GLU A 22 3.42 15.87 -12.73
C GLU A 22 3.61 15.31 -11.32
N PHE A 23 4.73 14.64 -11.02
CA PHE A 23 4.97 13.96 -9.75
C PHE A 23 4.70 14.82 -8.51
N PRO A 24 5.20 16.07 -8.39
CA PRO A 24 4.97 16.88 -7.19
C PRO A 24 3.48 17.08 -6.86
N TYR A 25 2.65 17.17 -7.89
CA TYR A 25 1.23 17.41 -7.75
C TYR A 25 0.47 16.11 -7.52
N ALA A 26 0.78 15.05 -8.27
CA ALA A 26 0.21 13.73 -8.08
C ALA A 26 0.49 13.18 -6.67
N PHE A 27 1.71 13.40 -6.16
CA PHE A 27 2.09 13.08 -4.79
C PHE A 27 1.16 13.79 -3.79
N LEU A 28 0.96 15.11 -3.93
CA LEU A 28 0.06 15.84 -3.03
C LEU A 28 -1.40 15.40 -3.12
N GLU A 29 -1.88 15.05 -4.32
CA GLU A 29 -3.22 14.51 -4.54
C GLU A 29 -3.39 13.16 -3.84
N ALA A 30 -2.39 12.29 -3.88
CA ALA A 30 -2.38 11.00 -3.19
C ALA A 30 -2.51 11.15 -1.65
N PHE A 31 -2.06 12.28 -1.09
CA PHE A 31 -2.27 12.64 0.33
C PHE A 31 -3.50 13.54 0.57
N GLY A 32 -4.44 13.59 -0.39
CA GLY A 32 -5.76 14.20 -0.22
C GLY A 32 -5.85 15.70 -0.51
N ASN A 33 -4.87 16.28 -1.21
CA ASN A 33 -5.01 17.67 -1.66
C ASN A 33 -6.13 17.80 -2.70
N LYS A 34 -6.98 18.81 -2.51
CA LYS A 34 -8.07 19.10 -3.45
C LYS A 34 -7.52 19.68 -4.75
N SER A 35 -8.18 19.36 -5.87
CA SER A 35 -7.84 19.87 -7.20
C SER A 35 -7.73 21.41 -7.28
N THR A 36 -8.52 22.15 -6.50
CA THR A 36 -8.43 23.61 -6.41
C THR A 36 -7.11 24.08 -5.79
N THR A 37 -6.58 23.38 -4.79
CA THR A 37 -5.27 23.63 -4.19
C THR A 37 -4.16 23.35 -5.20
N ILE A 38 -4.25 22.21 -5.90
CA ILE A 38 -3.28 21.80 -6.92
C ILE A 38 -3.22 22.83 -8.06
N LYS A 39 -4.38 23.26 -8.58
CA LYS A 39 -4.45 24.31 -9.62
C LYS A 39 -3.77 25.61 -9.19
N ARG A 40 -3.95 26.03 -7.93
CA ARG A 40 -3.31 27.26 -7.41
C ARG A 40 -1.79 27.11 -7.22
N LEU A 41 -1.32 25.91 -6.88
CA LEU A 41 0.11 25.60 -6.79
C LEU A 41 0.75 25.60 -8.18
N ARG A 42 0.11 24.98 -9.18
CA ARG A 42 0.54 25.00 -10.58
C ARG A 42 0.60 26.41 -11.16
N ALA A 43 -0.42 27.22 -10.88
CA ALA A 43 -0.48 28.61 -11.34
C ALA A 43 0.50 29.56 -10.61
N GLY A 44 1.33 29.08 -9.67
CA GLY A 44 2.27 29.91 -8.92
C GLY A 44 1.63 30.88 -7.91
N THR A 45 0.30 30.84 -7.78
CA THR A 45 -0.43 31.78 -6.91
C THR A 45 -0.10 31.52 -5.44
N SER A 46 -0.17 30.24 -5.03
CA SER A 46 0.16 29.80 -3.66
C SER A 46 1.50 29.09 -3.54
N ASN A 47 2.17 28.78 -4.66
CA ASN A 47 3.52 28.23 -4.65
C ASN A 47 4.53 29.39 -4.53
N LYS A 48 5.30 29.40 -3.44
CA LYS A 48 6.30 30.44 -3.13
C LYS A 48 7.70 29.85 -2.93
N SER A 49 7.98 28.73 -3.60
CA SER A 49 9.31 28.14 -3.59
C SER A 49 10.35 29.15 -4.10
N ASP A 50 11.50 29.21 -3.41
CA ASP A 50 12.69 29.94 -3.82
C ASP A 50 13.78 29.03 -4.42
N GLN A 51 13.61 27.71 -4.39
CA GLN A 51 14.52 26.72 -4.99
C GLN A 51 13.98 26.14 -6.31
N GLY A 52 12.77 26.54 -6.72
CA GLY A 52 12.01 25.86 -7.77
C GLY A 52 11.19 24.68 -7.24
N GLY A 53 10.49 23.98 -8.11
CA GLY A 53 9.57 22.92 -7.68
C GLY A 53 8.32 23.47 -6.96
N LEU A 54 7.90 22.79 -5.91
CA LEU A 54 6.61 22.98 -5.25
C LEU A 54 6.78 23.28 -3.76
N LEU A 55 6.32 24.45 -3.32
CA LEU A 55 6.18 24.77 -1.89
C LEU A 55 4.71 24.95 -1.51
N GLN A 56 4.23 24.09 -0.62
CA GLN A 56 2.93 24.21 0.02
C GLN A 56 3.10 24.62 1.49
N ALA A 57 2.67 25.84 1.81
CA ALA A 57 2.76 26.37 3.17
C ALA A 57 2.07 25.48 4.21
N ASN A 58 2.72 25.34 5.37
CA ASN A 58 2.38 24.48 6.50
C ASN A 58 2.44 22.96 6.24
N ASN A 59 2.90 22.55 5.04
CA ASN A 59 2.90 21.15 4.62
C ASN A 59 4.29 20.70 4.13
N ILE A 60 4.68 21.01 2.88
CA ILE A 60 5.88 20.42 2.26
C ILE A 60 6.57 21.37 1.28
N HIS A 61 7.89 21.25 1.19
CA HIS A 61 8.71 21.77 0.10
C HIS A 61 9.30 20.60 -0.69
N LEU A 62 8.92 20.47 -1.96
CA LEU A 62 9.25 19.33 -2.81
C LEU A 62 9.94 19.83 -4.09
N GLN A 63 11.05 19.19 -4.46
CA GLN A 63 11.72 19.49 -5.73
C GLN A 63 12.16 18.22 -6.45
N VAL A 64 11.86 18.17 -7.75
CA VAL A 64 12.45 17.19 -8.67
C VAL A 64 13.75 17.78 -9.21
N CYS A 65 14.81 16.98 -9.21
CA CYS A 65 16.16 17.37 -9.61
C CYS A 65 16.70 16.46 -10.73
N ASN A 66 17.86 16.81 -11.27
CA ASN A 66 18.57 15.96 -12.22
C ASN A 66 19.16 14.75 -11.51
N GLU A 67 19.36 13.67 -12.27
CA GLU A 67 19.96 12.41 -11.78
C GLU A 67 21.24 12.64 -10.96
N GLY A 68 21.29 12.03 -9.77
CA GLY A 68 22.40 12.16 -8.82
C GLY A 68 22.40 13.45 -7.99
N GLY A 69 21.41 14.33 -8.18
CA GLY A 69 21.29 15.61 -7.47
C GLY A 69 20.56 15.56 -6.13
N VAL A 70 19.94 14.43 -5.78
CA VAL A 70 18.93 14.31 -4.73
C VAL A 70 19.39 14.87 -3.38
N SER A 71 20.52 14.39 -2.83
CA SER A 71 20.96 14.81 -1.50
C SER A 71 21.35 16.29 -1.43
N ASN A 72 21.91 16.84 -2.51
CA ASN A 72 22.24 18.28 -2.58
C ASN A 72 20.96 19.12 -2.65
N THR A 73 19.99 18.71 -3.48
CA THR A 73 18.68 19.37 -3.56
C THR A 73 17.96 19.32 -2.21
N LEU A 74 17.96 18.18 -1.51
CA LEU A 74 17.36 18.08 -0.18
C LEU A 74 18.01 19.06 0.80
N ALA A 75 19.34 19.15 0.81
CA ALA A 75 20.06 20.10 1.65
C ALA A 75 19.70 21.57 1.34
N GLN A 76 19.53 21.91 0.06
CA GLN A 76 19.09 23.24 -0.37
C GLN A 76 17.65 23.54 0.10
N LEU A 77 16.74 22.59 -0.05
CA LEU A 77 15.36 22.72 0.45
C LEU A 77 15.33 22.93 1.96
N LYS A 78 16.16 22.22 2.73
CA LYS A 78 16.28 22.41 4.18
C LYS A 78 16.79 23.80 4.56
N ALA A 79 17.79 24.30 3.83
CA ALA A 79 18.41 25.60 4.09
C ALA A 79 17.58 26.80 3.58
N SER A 80 16.54 26.54 2.77
CA SER A 80 15.74 27.60 2.13
C SER A 80 14.99 28.48 3.15
N PRO A 81 15.15 29.82 3.07
CA PRO A 81 14.36 30.76 3.85
C PRO A 81 12.85 30.63 3.58
N ALA A 82 12.45 30.30 2.34
CA ALA A 82 11.04 30.08 2.00
C ALA A 82 10.45 28.85 2.72
N THR A 83 11.22 27.76 2.88
CA THR A 83 10.84 26.57 3.67
C THR A 83 10.45 26.96 5.08
N VAL A 84 11.34 27.69 5.76
CA VAL A 84 11.16 28.14 7.15
C VAL A 84 9.97 29.11 7.25
N LYS A 85 9.95 30.14 6.41
CA LYS A 85 8.88 31.16 6.40
C LYS A 85 7.51 30.55 6.16
N SER A 86 7.43 29.53 5.30
CA SER A 86 6.20 28.84 4.95
C SER A 86 5.83 27.76 5.95
N LYS A 87 6.66 27.52 6.98
CA LYS A 87 6.47 26.48 8.00
C LYS A 87 6.27 25.10 7.36
N ALA A 88 7.04 24.78 6.31
CA ALA A 88 7.00 23.45 5.73
C ALA A 88 7.33 22.42 6.82
N LYS A 89 6.56 21.34 6.88
CA LYS A 89 6.77 20.24 7.82
C LYS A 89 7.69 19.19 7.22
N PHE A 90 7.64 19.03 5.90
CA PHE A 90 8.47 18.08 5.16
C PHE A 90 9.29 18.79 4.10
N VAL A 91 10.45 18.21 3.80
CA VAL A 91 11.21 18.46 2.58
C VAL A 91 11.37 17.14 1.84
N LEU A 92 11.29 17.17 0.50
CA LEU A 92 11.44 15.98 -0.35
C LEU A 92 12.18 16.35 -1.63
N ALA A 93 13.23 15.58 -1.94
CA ALA A 93 13.94 15.65 -3.20
C ALA A 93 13.89 14.29 -3.92
N THR A 94 13.75 14.31 -5.24
CA THR A 94 13.81 13.09 -6.06
C THR A 94 14.35 13.42 -7.43
N ASP A 95 15.03 12.47 -8.06
CA ASP A 95 15.40 12.50 -9.49
C ASP A 95 14.63 11.46 -10.32
N GLY A 96 13.67 10.76 -9.70
CA GLY A 96 12.90 9.68 -10.30
C GLY A 96 13.55 8.29 -10.18
N ILE A 97 14.78 8.22 -9.67
CA ILE A 97 15.51 6.98 -9.39
C ILE A 97 15.67 6.81 -7.89
N VAL A 98 16.05 7.89 -7.19
CA VAL A 98 16.21 7.95 -5.73
C VAL A 98 15.27 9.02 -5.18
N LEU A 99 14.71 8.75 -4.01
CA LEU A 99 13.91 9.71 -3.25
C LEU A 99 14.49 9.84 -1.84
N GLU A 100 14.71 11.08 -1.43
CA GLU A 100 15.04 11.43 -0.06
C GLU A 100 14.04 12.43 0.51
N ALA A 101 13.70 12.30 1.79
CA ALA A 101 12.84 13.25 2.46
C ALA A 101 13.18 13.37 3.95
N GLU A 102 12.76 14.48 4.56
CA GLU A 102 12.91 14.74 5.99
C GLU A 102 11.67 15.40 6.58
N ASP A 103 11.25 14.93 7.76
CA ASP A 103 10.26 15.59 8.60
C ASP A 103 10.98 16.61 9.48
N LEU A 104 10.84 17.88 9.15
CA LEU A 104 11.53 18.99 9.81
C LEU A 104 11.09 19.18 11.27
N ASN A 105 9.97 18.57 11.70
CA ASN A 105 9.54 18.65 13.10
C ASN A 105 10.24 17.62 13.97
N THR A 106 10.60 16.47 13.41
CA THR A 106 11.14 15.32 14.15
C THR A 106 12.61 15.02 13.82
N GLY A 107 13.09 15.48 12.67
CA GLY A 107 14.40 15.14 12.10
C GLY A 107 14.46 13.73 11.50
N GLU A 108 13.33 13.03 11.43
CA GLU A 108 13.25 11.71 10.80
C GLU A 108 13.46 11.83 9.28
N THR A 109 14.22 10.91 8.71
CA THR A 109 14.59 10.91 7.30
C THR A 109 14.19 9.60 6.62
N ILE A 110 13.96 9.68 5.31
CA ILE A 110 13.83 8.54 4.42
C ILE A 110 14.82 8.71 3.28
N ALA A 111 15.41 7.59 2.84
CA ALA A 111 16.23 7.50 1.64
C ALA A 111 15.99 6.11 1.02
N CYS A 112 15.46 6.08 -0.20
CA CYS A 112 15.05 4.85 -0.87
C CYS A 112 15.13 4.99 -2.39
N ASP A 113 15.15 3.87 -3.10
CA ASP A 113 14.86 3.88 -4.54
C ASP A 113 13.43 4.40 -4.74
N TYR A 114 13.21 5.19 -5.79
CA TYR A 114 11.90 5.76 -6.11
C TYR A 114 10.84 4.67 -6.21
N LYS A 115 11.11 3.54 -6.88
CA LYS A 115 10.16 2.41 -7.00
C LYS A 115 9.62 1.91 -5.65
N ASP A 116 10.38 2.07 -4.57
CA ASP A 116 10.06 1.56 -3.23
C ASP A 116 9.46 2.66 -2.32
N PHE A 117 9.33 3.91 -2.80
CA PHE A 117 8.89 5.04 -1.97
C PHE A 117 7.50 4.81 -1.33
N SER A 118 6.64 4.04 -2.01
CA SER A 118 5.30 3.72 -1.52
C SER A 118 5.31 2.91 -0.23
N ASP A 119 6.37 2.16 0.07
CA ASP A 119 6.53 1.44 1.34
C ASP A 119 6.68 2.39 2.54
N HIS A 120 7.08 3.64 2.25
CA HIS A 120 7.29 4.70 3.23
C HIS A 120 6.12 5.68 3.33
N PHE A 121 4.95 5.42 2.72
CA PHE A 121 3.81 6.36 2.73
C PHE A 121 3.40 6.80 4.15
N GLY A 122 3.56 5.91 5.15
CA GLY A 122 3.29 6.18 6.56
C GLY A 122 4.03 7.40 7.10
N PHE A 123 5.24 7.66 6.60
CA PHE A 123 6.06 8.84 6.92
C PHE A 123 5.31 10.14 6.61
N PHE A 124 4.56 10.17 5.50
CA PHE A 124 3.87 11.34 4.98
C PHE A 124 2.40 11.47 5.39
N LEU A 125 1.83 10.53 6.16
CA LEU A 125 0.45 10.61 6.66
C LEU A 125 0.06 11.93 7.36
N PRO A 126 0.98 12.65 8.06
CA PRO A 126 0.67 13.98 8.58
C PRO A 126 0.30 15.02 7.51
N LEU A 127 0.68 14.84 6.23
CA LEU A 127 0.23 15.68 5.12
C LEU A 127 -1.28 15.58 4.90
N ALA A 128 -1.87 14.42 5.18
CA ALA A 128 -3.32 14.19 5.14
C ALA A 128 -4.04 14.55 6.45
N GLY A 129 -3.33 15.15 7.42
CA GLY A 129 -3.87 15.48 8.74
C GLY A 129 -4.03 14.28 9.67
N ILE A 130 -3.39 13.14 9.35
CA ILE A 130 -3.43 11.93 10.17
C ILE A 130 -2.23 11.93 11.11
N SER A 131 -2.49 12.14 12.40
CA SER A 131 -1.47 12.03 13.46
C SER A 131 -1.22 10.56 13.78
N THR A 132 -0.10 10.01 13.33
CA THR A 132 0.24 8.60 13.53
C THR A 132 0.82 8.33 14.91
N VAL A 133 0.27 7.34 15.63
CA VAL A 133 1.03 6.62 16.66
C VAL A 133 2.08 5.77 15.95
N LYS A 134 3.31 5.71 16.47
CA LYS A 134 4.48 5.04 15.83
C LYS A 134 4.18 3.65 15.22
N LYS A 135 3.30 2.88 15.88
CA LYS A 135 2.80 1.56 15.40
C LYS A 135 2.13 1.58 14.02
N ILE A 136 1.40 2.64 13.65
CA ILE A 136 0.71 2.74 12.35
C ILE A 136 1.73 2.98 11.21
N ARG A 137 2.84 3.66 11.50
CA ARG A 137 3.95 3.83 10.55
C ARG A 137 4.72 2.54 10.33
N GLU A 138 4.97 1.79 11.41
CA GLU A 138 5.65 0.49 11.35
C GLU A 138 4.77 -0.61 10.72
N SER A 139 3.43 -0.47 10.76
CA SER A 139 2.49 -1.39 10.14
C SER A 139 2.16 -1.05 8.68
N SER A 140 3.00 -0.30 7.96
CA SER A 140 2.73 0.09 6.56
C SER A 140 2.44 -1.15 5.70
N PHE A 141 3.17 -2.24 5.93
CA PHE A 141 2.93 -3.54 5.30
C PHE A 141 1.53 -4.12 5.61
N ASP A 142 1.12 -4.13 6.87
CA ASP A 142 -0.21 -4.62 7.28
C ASP A 142 -1.33 -3.76 6.67
N ILE A 143 -1.09 -2.45 6.52
CA ILE A 143 -2.01 -1.53 5.86
C ILE A 143 -2.09 -1.83 4.36
N LYS A 144 -0.96 -2.11 3.68
CA LYS A 144 -0.97 -2.56 2.27
C LYS A 144 -1.76 -3.85 2.10
N ALA A 145 -1.53 -4.84 2.96
CA ALA A 145 -2.24 -6.12 2.91
C ALA A 145 -3.75 -5.92 3.13
N THR A 146 -4.12 -5.09 4.12
CA THR A 146 -5.53 -4.74 4.38
C THR A 146 -6.15 -3.95 3.22
N GLY A 147 -5.39 -3.04 2.60
CA GLY A 147 -5.80 -2.29 1.42
C GLY A 147 -6.09 -3.19 0.22
N ARG A 148 -5.18 -4.14 -0.08
CA ARG A 148 -5.40 -5.14 -1.14
C ARG A 148 -6.66 -5.98 -0.91
N LEU A 149 -6.93 -6.39 0.33
CA LEU A 149 -8.18 -7.10 0.68
C LEU A 149 -9.42 -6.22 0.51
N ASN A 150 -9.36 -4.94 0.87
CA ASN A 150 -10.44 -4.00 0.65
C ASN A 150 -10.70 -3.75 -0.85
N ARG A 151 -9.64 -3.60 -1.66
CA ARG A 151 -9.74 -3.47 -3.11
C ARG A 151 -10.41 -4.69 -3.73
N LEU A 152 -10.02 -5.90 -3.31
CA LEU A 152 -10.67 -7.14 -3.73
C LEU A 152 -12.16 -7.14 -3.37
N TYR A 153 -12.50 -6.75 -2.14
CA TYR A 153 -13.90 -6.66 -1.71
C TYR A 153 -14.73 -5.69 -2.57
N VAL A 154 -14.19 -4.50 -2.86
CA VAL A 154 -14.87 -3.49 -3.69
C VAL A 154 -15.04 -3.97 -5.12
N GLU A 155 -14.01 -4.57 -5.73
CA GLU A 155 -14.10 -5.07 -7.10
C GLU A 155 -15.10 -6.23 -7.22
N LEU A 156 -15.11 -7.14 -6.25
CA LEU A 156 -16.11 -8.22 -6.19
C LEU A 156 -17.54 -7.67 -6.07
N LEU A 157 -17.77 -6.61 -5.29
CA LEU A 157 -19.09 -5.98 -5.20
C LEU A 157 -19.49 -5.25 -6.49
N LYS A 158 -18.53 -4.66 -7.21
CA LYS A 158 -18.79 -3.98 -8.47
C LYS A 158 -19.28 -4.97 -9.53
N ASP A 159 -18.66 -6.14 -9.61
CA ASP A 159 -19.05 -7.20 -10.55
C ASP A 159 -20.23 -8.05 -10.07
N ASN A 160 -20.50 -8.06 -8.76
CA ASN A 160 -21.59 -8.80 -8.13
C ASN A 160 -22.40 -7.89 -7.16
N PRO A 161 -23.13 -6.88 -7.66
CA PRO A 161 -23.77 -5.87 -6.82
C PRO A 161 -24.77 -6.43 -5.81
N GLU A 162 -25.38 -7.57 -6.12
CA GLU A 162 -26.34 -8.23 -5.26
C GLU A 162 -25.72 -8.75 -3.96
N TRP A 163 -24.40 -8.98 -3.91
CA TRP A 163 -23.71 -9.40 -2.68
C TRP A 163 -23.60 -8.25 -1.66
N GLY A 164 -23.88 -7.01 -2.07
CA GLY A 164 -23.92 -5.84 -1.19
C GLY A 164 -25.24 -5.66 -0.43
N THR A 165 -26.31 -6.36 -0.84
CA THR A 165 -27.62 -6.23 -0.20
C THR A 165 -27.63 -6.88 1.19
N ALA A 166 -28.60 -6.52 2.02
CA ALA A 166 -28.71 -7.07 3.37
C ALA A 166 -28.87 -8.59 3.36
N GLU A 167 -29.54 -9.12 2.34
CA GLU A 167 -29.84 -10.54 2.18
C GLU A 167 -28.59 -11.36 1.85
N ARG A 168 -27.65 -10.81 1.07
CA ARG A 168 -26.48 -11.54 0.56
C ARG A 168 -25.12 -11.08 1.08
N ARG A 169 -25.09 -10.02 1.90
CA ARG A 169 -23.86 -9.56 2.56
C ARG A 169 -23.13 -10.66 3.34
N HIS A 170 -23.88 -11.61 3.91
CA HIS A 170 -23.29 -12.74 4.61
C HIS A 170 -22.45 -13.63 3.68
N ASP A 171 -22.88 -13.85 2.42
CA ASP A 171 -22.12 -14.62 1.42
C ASP A 171 -20.76 -13.96 1.15
N MET A 172 -20.76 -12.65 0.91
CA MET A 172 -19.53 -11.87 0.70
C MET A 172 -18.60 -11.97 1.90
N ASN A 173 -19.13 -11.76 3.10
CA ASN A 173 -18.35 -11.82 4.33
C ASN A 173 -17.75 -13.22 4.54
N HIS A 174 -18.53 -14.28 4.29
CA HIS A 174 -18.04 -15.65 4.38
C HIS A 174 -16.97 -15.96 3.34
N PHE A 175 -17.13 -15.48 2.12
CA PHE A 175 -16.15 -15.63 1.06
C PHE A 175 -14.82 -14.97 1.42
N MET A 176 -14.86 -13.69 1.83
CA MET A 176 -13.67 -12.96 2.27
C MET A 176 -13.01 -13.60 3.49
N ALA A 177 -13.78 -14.03 4.48
CA ALA A 177 -13.24 -14.70 5.67
C ALA A 177 -12.50 -15.99 5.31
N ARG A 178 -13.00 -16.77 4.33
CA ARG A 178 -12.32 -17.97 3.84
C ARG A 178 -11.02 -17.64 3.12
N LEU A 179 -10.99 -16.59 2.30
CA LEU A 179 -9.75 -16.14 1.65
C LEU A 179 -8.70 -15.72 2.68
N ILE A 180 -9.08 -14.86 3.63
CA ILE A 180 -8.18 -14.40 4.71
C ILE A 180 -7.64 -15.59 5.51
N PHE A 181 -8.51 -16.55 5.85
CA PHE A 181 -8.06 -17.77 6.53
C PHE A 181 -7.07 -18.56 5.69
N CYS A 182 -7.27 -18.70 4.38
CA CYS A 182 -6.36 -19.47 3.52
C CYS A 182 -5.00 -18.78 3.37
N PHE A 183 -4.96 -17.45 3.21
CA PHE A 183 -3.71 -16.69 3.19
C PHE A 183 -2.95 -16.82 4.52
N PHE A 184 -3.66 -16.68 5.64
CA PHE A 184 -3.05 -16.90 6.95
C PHE A 184 -2.56 -18.34 7.13
N ALA A 185 -3.33 -19.33 6.66
CA ALA A 185 -3.02 -20.75 6.86
C ALA A 185 -1.79 -21.23 6.06
N GLU A 186 -1.54 -20.68 4.87
CA GLU A 186 -0.33 -21.01 4.10
C GLU A 186 0.94 -20.37 4.69
N ASP A 187 0.82 -19.21 5.35
CA ASP A 187 1.94 -18.50 5.96
C ASP A 187 2.26 -18.94 7.41
N THR A 188 1.41 -19.79 8.02
CA THR A 188 1.53 -20.19 9.44
C THR A 188 1.60 -21.70 9.67
N ASP A 189 2.05 -22.45 8.67
CA ASP A 189 2.21 -23.91 8.71
C ASP A 189 0.93 -24.72 9.00
N ILE A 190 -0.25 -24.09 8.86
CA ILE A 190 -1.54 -24.81 8.92
C ILE A 190 -1.71 -25.67 7.66
N PHE A 191 -1.32 -25.13 6.49
CA PHE A 191 -1.17 -25.93 5.28
C PHE A 191 0.19 -26.61 5.25
N ARG A 192 0.24 -27.78 4.61
CA ARG A 192 1.42 -28.68 4.69
C ARG A 192 2.59 -28.19 3.88
N ASN A 193 2.32 -27.41 2.84
CA ASN A 193 3.34 -26.84 1.97
C ASN A 193 3.21 -25.31 1.97
N PRO A 194 4.33 -24.58 1.88
CA PRO A 194 4.31 -23.15 1.57
C PRO A 194 3.53 -22.86 0.29
N ASP A 195 2.87 -21.72 0.23
CA ASP A 195 2.11 -21.22 -0.93
C ASP A 195 1.09 -22.24 -1.47
N GLN A 196 0.58 -23.12 -0.61
CA GLN A 196 -0.29 -24.21 -1.07
C GLN A 196 -1.61 -23.70 -1.65
N PHE A 197 -2.15 -22.59 -1.12
CA PHE A 197 -3.40 -22.03 -1.63
C PHE A 197 -3.14 -21.13 -2.84
N THR A 198 -2.31 -20.11 -2.68
CA THR A 198 -1.98 -19.16 -3.76
C THR A 198 -1.29 -19.84 -4.95
N GLY A 199 -0.30 -20.70 -4.70
CA GLY A 199 0.39 -21.46 -5.74
C GLY A 199 -0.48 -22.53 -6.41
N THR A 200 -1.58 -22.98 -5.80
CA THR A 200 -2.55 -23.84 -6.50
C THR A 200 -3.45 -23.02 -7.42
N ILE A 201 -3.90 -21.84 -6.98
CA ILE A 201 -4.66 -20.92 -7.83
C ILE A 201 -3.81 -20.53 -9.04
N GLU A 202 -2.57 -20.11 -8.85
CA GLU A 202 -1.67 -19.69 -9.93
C GLU A 202 -1.45 -20.79 -10.98
N ARG A 203 -1.28 -22.05 -10.55
CA ARG A 203 -1.01 -23.18 -11.46
C ARG A 203 -2.24 -23.73 -12.17
N MET A 204 -3.41 -23.65 -11.52
CA MET A 204 -4.64 -24.30 -12.02
C MET A 204 -5.62 -23.33 -12.68
N SER A 205 -5.45 -22.02 -12.46
CA SER A 205 -6.20 -21.00 -13.17
C SER A 205 -5.67 -20.78 -14.59
N GLU A 206 -6.59 -20.54 -15.53
CA GLU A 206 -6.27 -20.08 -16.87
C GLU A 206 -5.64 -18.68 -16.82
N LYS A 207 -4.83 -18.34 -17.85
CA LYS A 207 -4.14 -17.03 -17.91
C LYS A 207 -5.10 -15.84 -17.91
N ASP A 208 -6.31 -16.02 -18.44
CA ASP A 208 -7.38 -15.01 -18.46
C ASP A 208 -8.27 -15.05 -17.20
N SER A 209 -7.93 -15.91 -16.22
CA SER A 209 -8.68 -16.13 -14.99
C SER A 209 -10.13 -16.62 -15.16
N SER A 210 -10.52 -17.08 -16.35
CA SER A 210 -11.88 -17.51 -16.67
C SER A 210 -12.42 -18.63 -15.76
N ASN A 211 -11.54 -19.53 -15.30
CA ASN A 211 -11.89 -20.66 -14.43
C ASN A 211 -11.49 -20.44 -12.94
N THR A 212 -10.94 -19.28 -12.56
CA THR A 212 -10.40 -19.06 -11.20
C THR A 212 -11.45 -19.32 -10.10
N HIS A 213 -12.70 -18.95 -10.36
CA HIS A 213 -13.82 -19.21 -9.45
C HIS A 213 -14.08 -20.72 -9.22
N GLU A 214 -13.87 -21.56 -10.24
CA GLU A 214 -14.01 -23.01 -10.10
C GLU A 214 -12.89 -23.62 -9.24
N VAL A 215 -11.65 -23.15 -9.46
CA VAL A 215 -10.48 -23.59 -8.69
C VAL A 215 -10.66 -23.25 -7.22
N ILE A 216 -11.00 -21.99 -6.91
CA ILE A 216 -11.27 -21.53 -5.53
C ILE A 216 -12.42 -22.34 -4.91
N SER A 217 -13.50 -22.59 -5.65
CA SER A 217 -14.63 -23.39 -5.17
C SER A 217 -14.23 -24.83 -4.81
N LYS A 218 -13.38 -25.46 -5.64
CA LYS A 218 -12.84 -26.81 -5.36
C LYS A 218 -11.93 -26.81 -4.13
N LEU A 219 -11.06 -25.80 -3.97
CA LEU A 219 -10.20 -25.66 -2.81
C LEU A 219 -11.02 -25.52 -1.52
N PHE A 220 -12.03 -24.65 -1.49
CA PHE A 220 -12.89 -24.49 -0.32
C PHE A 220 -13.67 -25.77 0.03
N ARG A 221 -14.11 -26.53 -0.97
CA ARG A 221 -14.74 -27.85 -0.74
C ARG A 221 -13.75 -28.86 -0.16
N ALA A 222 -12.51 -28.90 -0.66
CA ALA A 222 -11.47 -29.78 -0.15
C ALA A 222 -11.12 -29.46 1.31
N ILE A 223 -11.03 -28.17 1.66
CA ILE A 223 -10.77 -27.70 3.03
C ILE A 223 -11.94 -28.05 3.97
N ALA A 224 -13.18 -27.96 3.49
CA ALA A 224 -14.37 -28.29 4.27
C ALA A 224 -14.64 -29.80 4.41
N ALA A 225 -13.94 -30.65 3.65
CA ALA A 225 -14.14 -32.09 3.71
C ALA A 225 -13.55 -32.66 5.01
N PRO A 226 -14.26 -33.55 5.72
CA PRO A 226 -13.72 -34.19 6.91
C PRO A 226 -12.45 -34.98 6.57
N SER A 227 -11.40 -34.78 7.38
CA SER A 227 -10.17 -35.56 7.27
C SER A 227 -10.52 -37.05 7.38
N ASN A 228 -10.29 -37.83 6.33
CA ASN A 228 -10.45 -39.28 6.43
C ASN A 228 -9.26 -39.87 7.22
N GLN A 229 -9.17 -39.57 8.52
CA GLN A 229 -8.27 -40.24 9.45
C GLN A 229 -8.87 -41.58 9.84
N THR A 230 -8.81 -42.55 8.93
CA THR A 230 -8.93 -43.97 9.25
C THR A 230 -7.85 -44.77 8.54
N ALA A 231 -6.61 -44.52 8.96
CA ALA A 231 -5.52 -45.48 8.80
C ALA A 231 -4.66 -45.39 10.06
N VAL A 232 -5.16 -45.94 11.17
CA VAL A 232 -4.32 -46.30 12.32
C VAL A 232 -3.48 -47.50 11.85
N PRO A 233 -2.15 -47.41 11.79
CA PRO A 233 -1.33 -48.59 11.59
C PRO A 233 -1.50 -49.49 12.83
N SER A 234 -1.87 -50.74 12.60
CA SER A 234 -1.87 -51.81 13.60
C SER A 234 -0.60 -51.75 14.45
N ALA A 235 -0.75 -51.44 15.74
CA ALA A 235 0.32 -51.52 16.72
C ALA A 235 0.65 -53.01 16.96
N SER A 236 1.53 -53.52 16.12
CA SER A 236 2.15 -54.84 16.26
C SER A 236 3.60 -54.73 16.74
N HIS A 237 3.90 -53.79 17.62
CA HIS A 237 5.15 -53.80 18.40
C HIS A 237 4.93 -53.07 19.71
N LEU A 238 4.78 -53.82 20.80
CA LEU A 238 5.38 -53.59 22.12
C LEU A 238 5.04 -54.81 23.00
N SER A 239 5.58 -55.96 22.59
CA SER A 239 5.94 -57.04 23.52
C SER A 239 7.29 -56.67 24.14
N GLY A 240 7.28 -56.36 25.44
CA GLY A 240 8.51 -56.24 26.24
C GLY A 240 8.84 -54.82 26.69
N LEU A 241 8.25 -54.40 27.81
CA LEU A 241 8.89 -53.92 29.05
C LEU A 241 7.85 -53.23 29.92
#